data_AF-A0A0N1CDP0-F1
#
_entry.id   AF-A0A0N1CDP0-F1
#
_cell.length_a   1.000
_cell.length_b   1.000
_cell.length_c   1.000
_cell.angle_alpha   90.00
_cell.angle_beta   90.00
_cell.angle_gamma   90.00
#
_symmetry.space_group_name_H-M   'P 1'
#
loop_
_entity.id
_entity.type
_entity.pdbx_description
1 polymer ?
#
loop_
_entity_poly.entity_id
_entity_poly.type
_entity_poly.pdbx_seq_one_letter_code
_entity_poly.pdbx_strand_id
1 'polypeptide(L)'
;MRGRQPCFSSTFEGDIQPGRLHLPVSPDCNIDCSFCMRDLNCSNQQPGSAYRVLTTDQALGIVERALQHFPTLSVIGIAGPGDPLATNHALDTFAAVRARWPQLSLCLSTNGLMLPERVDQLAELGVETLTVTVNAIEPTIQAQITPKITWQRHRLDGVAAGERLIANQLDGIARAAALGLTIKVNTMLIPTVNEDHIGDVAAEVAAAGAQLITIVPLIPQHRFAHLPSPGLMKRYVARAEAERHLRVFHDCTQCRADACGVRGLSDYVPELDGNALEAEPTFSHG
;
A
#
# COMPACT_ATOMS: atom_id res chain seq x y z
N MET A 1 -21.86 0.06 3.38
CA MET A 1 -20.62 -0.60 2.87
C MET A 1 -19.34 -0.14 3.58
N ARG A 2 -19.21 1.11 4.06
CA ARG A 2 -17.98 1.65 4.69
C ARG A 2 -17.45 0.96 5.97
N GLY A 3 -18.23 0.09 6.62
CA GLY A 3 -17.86 -0.57 7.88
C GLY A 3 -17.12 -1.91 7.77
N ARG A 4 -16.93 -2.45 6.55
CA ARG A 4 -16.26 -3.76 6.33
C ARG A 4 -14.75 -3.66 6.07
N GLN A 5 -14.21 -2.46 5.91
CA GLN A 5 -12.80 -2.26 5.54
C GLN A 5 -12.04 -1.68 6.75
N PRO A 6 -11.22 -2.48 7.47
CA PRO A 6 -10.57 -2.02 8.70
C PRO A 6 -9.72 -0.78 8.48
N CYS A 7 -9.01 -0.73 7.35
CA CYS A 7 -8.09 0.34 6.98
C CYS A 7 -8.77 1.67 6.57
N PHE A 8 -10.10 1.74 6.59
CA PHE A 8 -10.92 2.89 6.17
C PHE A 8 -12.01 3.26 7.20
N SER A 9 -12.15 2.47 8.27
CA SER A 9 -13.01 2.75 9.41
C SER A 9 -12.26 3.60 10.44
N SER A 10 -13.00 4.48 11.13
CA SER A 10 -12.56 5.16 12.36
C SER A 10 -13.43 4.74 13.56
N THR A 11 -14.16 3.63 13.41
CA THR A 11 -15.07 3.07 14.42
C THR A 11 -14.50 1.77 14.95
N PHE A 12 -14.66 1.55 16.26
CA PHE A 12 -14.23 0.34 16.95
C PHE A 12 -14.76 -0.93 16.27
N GLU A 13 -16.02 -0.93 15.83
CA GLU A 13 -16.65 -2.05 15.13
C GLU A 13 -15.96 -2.38 13.79
N GLY A 14 -15.60 -1.37 12.99
CA GLY A 14 -14.86 -1.59 11.75
C GLY A 14 -13.41 -2.00 11.96
N ASP A 15 -12.85 -1.80 13.16
CA ASP A 15 -11.50 -2.23 13.52
C ASP A 15 -11.44 -3.68 14.03
N ILE A 16 -12.50 -4.15 14.69
CA ILE A 16 -12.53 -5.50 15.32
C ILE A 16 -13.30 -6.56 14.53
N GLN A 17 -14.20 -6.18 13.61
CA GLN A 17 -15.09 -7.15 12.95
C GLN A 17 -14.57 -7.74 11.63
N PRO A 18 -13.96 -7.00 10.70
CA PRO A 18 -13.55 -7.57 9.43
C PRO A 18 -12.12 -8.08 9.50
N GLY A 19 -11.94 -9.40 9.38
CA GLY A 19 -10.63 -9.98 9.09
C GLY A 19 -10.17 -9.56 7.69
N ARG A 20 -8.87 -9.30 7.53
CA ARG A 20 -8.24 -9.08 6.22
C ARG A 20 -7.18 -10.13 5.95
N LEU A 21 -6.95 -10.43 4.69
CA LEU A 21 -5.85 -11.26 4.22
C LEU A 21 -5.12 -10.51 3.11
N HIS A 22 -3.82 -10.28 3.28
CA HIS A 22 -2.98 -9.78 2.19
C HIS A 22 -2.34 -10.95 1.44
N LEU A 23 -2.35 -10.88 0.10
CA LEU A 23 -1.76 -11.88 -0.77
C LEU A 23 -0.46 -11.33 -1.38
N PRO A 24 0.71 -11.87 -1.00
CA PRO A 24 2.01 -11.39 -1.49
C PRO A 24 2.31 -11.93 -2.90
N VAL A 25 1.60 -11.45 -3.91
CA VAL A 25 1.70 -11.94 -5.30
C VAL A 25 2.46 -11.00 -6.24
N SER A 26 2.95 -9.86 -5.73
CA SER A 26 3.54 -8.80 -6.55
C SER A 26 5.03 -8.62 -6.20
N PRO A 27 5.96 -9.40 -6.78
CA PRO A 27 7.39 -9.31 -6.43
C PRO A 27 8.08 -8.05 -6.98
N ASP A 28 7.69 -7.63 -8.18
CA ASP A 28 8.35 -6.54 -8.89
C ASP A 28 7.85 -5.17 -8.46
N CYS A 29 8.73 -4.17 -8.46
CA CYS A 29 8.36 -2.76 -8.28
C CYS A 29 9.08 -1.89 -9.30
N ASN A 30 8.35 -0.91 -9.81
CA ASN A 30 8.73 0.01 -10.87
C ASN A 30 9.29 1.35 -10.35
N ILE A 31 9.46 1.50 -9.03
CA ILE A 31 10.10 2.67 -8.42
C ILE A 31 11.16 2.27 -7.37
N ASP A 32 12.12 3.15 -7.13
CA ASP A 32 13.20 2.97 -6.17
C ASP A 32 13.09 4.02 -5.06
N CYS A 33 12.41 3.68 -3.96
CA CYS A 33 12.23 4.57 -2.81
C CYS A 33 13.45 4.55 -1.88
N SER A 34 13.93 5.73 -1.50
CA SER A 34 15.08 5.94 -0.62
C SER A 34 14.90 5.37 0.80
N PHE A 35 13.66 5.06 1.21
CA PHE A 35 13.33 4.44 2.49
C PHE A 35 12.94 2.96 2.40
N CYS A 36 13.01 2.33 1.22
CA CYS A 36 12.56 0.95 1.04
C CYS A 36 13.75 -0.01 0.98
N MET A 37 13.71 -1.07 1.80
CA MET A 37 14.50 -2.28 1.58
C MET A 37 13.52 -3.39 1.19
N ARG A 38 13.68 -3.94 -0.01
CA ARG A 38 12.84 -5.04 -0.51
C ARG A 38 13.41 -6.37 -0.03
N ASP A 39 13.26 -6.64 1.26
CA ASP A 39 13.72 -7.90 1.84
C ASP A 39 12.56 -8.91 1.89
N LEU A 40 12.64 -9.91 1.02
CA LEU A 40 11.95 -11.18 1.21
C LEU A 40 12.57 -11.86 2.45
N ASN A 41 11.79 -12.52 3.31
CA ASN A 41 12.27 -13.15 4.55
C ASN A 41 12.85 -12.22 5.63
N CYS A 42 12.50 -10.94 5.64
CA CYS A 42 12.88 -10.11 6.79
C CYS A 42 12.15 -10.63 8.04
N SER A 43 12.88 -11.07 9.06
CA SER A 43 12.33 -11.38 10.38
C SER A 43 11.70 -10.16 11.04
N ASN A 44 12.02 -8.96 10.54
CA ASN A 44 11.38 -7.72 10.93
C ASN A 44 10.05 -7.57 10.18
N GLN A 45 8.95 -7.48 10.94
CA GLN A 45 7.60 -7.31 10.43
C GLN A 45 7.37 -5.88 9.89
N GLN A 46 8.01 -5.56 8.76
CA GLN A 46 8.02 -4.25 8.13
C GLN A 46 6.98 -4.14 7.00
N PRO A 47 6.52 -2.92 6.66
CA PRO A 47 5.75 -2.69 5.44
C PRO A 47 6.46 -3.23 4.20
N GLY A 48 5.71 -3.95 3.36
CA GLY A 48 6.25 -4.52 2.12
C GLY A 48 7.05 -5.81 2.29
N SER A 49 7.29 -6.30 3.52
CA SER A 49 7.87 -7.63 3.70
C SER A 49 6.81 -8.73 3.57
N ALA A 50 7.24 -9.90 3.12
CA ALA A 50 6.47 -11.14 3.12
C ALA A 50 7.42 -12.31 3.36
N TYR A 51 6.89 -13.40 3.92
CA TYR A 51 7.65 -14.65 4.07
C TYR A 51 7.96 -15.31 2.73
N ARG A 52 7.05 -15.19 1.75
CA ARG A 52 7.24 -15.71 0.40
C ARG A 52 6.37 -14.98 -0.59
N VAL A 53 6.74 -15.07 -1.87
CA VAL A 53 5.90 -14.64 -2.99
C VAL A 53 5.05 -15.82 -3.42
N LEU A 54 3.75 -15.58 -3.64
CA LEU A 54 2.81 -16.62 -4.06
C LEU A 54 2.50 -16.53 -5.55
N THR A 55 2.36 -17.67 -6.19
CA THR A 55 1.64 -17.75 -7.47
C THR A 55 0.14 -17.53 -7.25
N THR A 56 -0.59 -17.20 -8.32
CA THR A 56 -2.04 -17.05 -8.26
C THR A 56 -2.73 -18.28 -7.65
N ASP A 57 -2.38 -19.49 -8.06
CA ASP A 57 -3.00 -20.72 -7.53
C ASP A 57 -2.69 -20.94 -6.05
N GLN A 58 -1.46 -20.67 -5.62
CA GLN A 58 -1.09 -20.75 -4.21
C GLN A 58 -1.87 -19.72 -3.37
N ALA A 59 -2.01 -18.49 -3.87
CA ALA A 59 -2.77 -17.45 -3.21
C ALA A 59 -4.25 -17.84 -3.04
N LEU A 60 -4.86 -18.46 -4.05
CA LEU A 60 -6.23 -18.95 -3.95
C LEU A 60 -6.36 -20.09 -2.91
N GLY A 61 -5.38 -20.98 -2.83
CA GLY A 61 -5.34 -22.01 -1.78
C GLY A 61 -5.23 -21.42 -0.37
N ILE A 62 -4.49 -20.31 -0.21
CA ILE A 62 -4.41 -19.56 1.06
C ILE A 62 -5.77 -18.92 1.39
N VAL A 63 -6.45 -18.30 0.42
CA VAL A 63 -7.79 -17.74 0.63
C VAL A 63 -8.77 -18.81 1.10
N GLU A 64 -8.76 -19.98 0.46
CA GLU A 64 -9.64 -21.09 0.85
C GLU A 64 -9.40 -21.55 2.29
N ARG A 65 -8.14 -21.77 2.69
CA ARG A 65 -7.79 -22.11 4.08
C ARG A 65 -8.17 -20.99 5.04
N ALA A 66 -7.90 -19.74 4.68
CA ALA A 66 -8.23 -18.59 5.53
C ALA A 66 -9.74 -18.47 5.76
N LEU A 67 -10.58 -18.76 4.77
CA LEU A 67 -12.04 -18.77 4.96
C LEU A 67 -12.51 -19.91 5.89
N GLN A 68 -11.81 -21.05 5.90
CA GLN A 68 -12.12 -22.17 6.80
C GLN A 68 -11.73 -21.86 8.24
N HIS A 69 -10.58 -21.21 8.46
CA HIS A 69 -10.06 -20.88 9.79
C HIS A 69 -10.59 -19.53 10.34
N PHE A 70 -10.90 -18.58 9.46
CA PHE A 70 -11.35 -17.22 9.77
C PHE A 70 -12.67 -16.88 9.04
N PRO A 71 -13.82 -17.33 9.57
CA PRO A 71 -15.13 -17.02 8.99
C PRO A 71 -15.46 -15.51 8.92
N THR A 72 -14.77 -14.69 9.70
CA THR A 72 -14.89 -13.21 9.70
C THR A 72 -14.04 -12.53 8.63
N LEU A 73 -13.25 -13.29 7.86
CA LEU A 73 -12.51 -12.78 6.72
C LEU A 73 -13.48 -12.20 5.70
N SER A 74 -13.28 -10.92 5.38
CA SER A 74 -14.17 -10.19 4.47
C SER A 74 -13.40 -9.36 3.44
N VAL A 75 -12.10 -9.15 3.66
CA VAL A 75 -11.25 -8.32 2.82
C VAL A 75 -10.06 -9.11 2.31
N ILE A 76 -9.88 -9.11 0.99
CA ILE A 76 -8.65 -9.57 0.33
C ILE A 76 -7.89 -8.36 -0.18
N GLY A 77 -6.64 -8.23 0.25
CA GLY A 77 -5.75 -7.15 -0.12
C GLY A 77 -4.56 -7.63 -0.95
N ILE A 78 -4.08 -6.81 -1.88
CA ILE A 78 -2.75 -6.99 -2.48
C ILE A 78 -1.97 -5.70 -2.28
N ALA A 79 -0.82 -5.81 -1.61
CA ALA A 79 -0.04 -4.65 -1.15
C ALA A 79 1.48 -4.77 -1.38
N GLY A 80 1.95 -5.85 -2.01
CA GLY A 80 3.37 -6.05 -2.28
C GLY A 80 3.76 -7.52 -2.46
N PRO A 81 5.04 -7.89 -2.28
CA PRO A 81 6.16 -7.08 -1.73
C PRO A 81 6.61 -5.84 -2.54
N GLY A 82 6.45 -5.87 -3.86
CA GLY A 82 6.70 -4.77 -4.79
C GLY A 82 5.48 -3.86 -5.01
N ASP A 83 5.26 -3.40 -6.23
CA ASP A 83 4.06 -2.62 -6.58
C ASP A 83 3.05 -3.49 -7.34
N PRO A 84 1.80 -3.61 -6.82
CA PRO A 84 0.78 -4.43 -7.45
C PRO A 84 0.40 -4.05 -8.89
N LEU A 85 0.68 -2.84 -9.34
CA LEU A 85 0.37 -2.37 -10.69
C LEU A 85 1.58 -2.40 -11.64
N ALA A 86 2.76 -2.81 -11.15
CA ALA A 86 3.95 -2.94 -11.99
C ALA A 86 3.84 -4.10 -13.00
N THR A 87 3.10 -5.15 -12.66
CA THR A 87 2.87 -6.33 -13.51
C THR A 87 1.39 -6.74 -13.47
N ASN A 88 1.02 -7.83 -14.17
CA ASN A 88 -0.36 -8.32 -14.18
C ASN A 88 -0.71 -9.24 -13.00
N HIS A 89 0.27 -9.70 -12.20
CA HIS A 89 0.06 -10.72 -11.18
C HIS A 89 -1.07 -10.39 -10.19
N ALA A 90 -1.17 -9.13 -9.76
CA ALA A 90 -2.22 -8.71 -8.84
C ALA A 90 -3.62 -8.74 -9.48
N LEU A 91 -3.73 -8.26 -10.72
CA LEU A 91 -5.00 -8.21 -11.46
C LEU A 91 -5.48 -9.62 -11.81
N ASP A 92 -4.58 -10.50 -12.25
CA ASP A 92 -4.90 -11.90 -12.54
C ASP A 92 -5.36 -12.63 -11.27
N THR A 93 -4.70 -12.36 -10.14
CA THR A 93 -5.10 -12.91 -8.84
C THR A 93 -6.47 -12.41 -8.41
N PHE A 94 -6.75 -11.12 -8.55
CA PHE A 94 -8.08 -10.57 -8.24
C PHE A 94 -9.17 -11.11 -9.14
N ALA A 95 -8.92 -11.31 -10.43
CA ALA A 95 -9.87 -11.94 -11.34
C ALA A 95 -10.24 -13.35 -10.85
N ALA A 96 -9.23 -14.14 -10.46
CA ALA A 96 -9.44 -15.49 -9.95
C ALA A 96 -10.16 -15.51 -8.58
N VAL A 97 -9.81 -14.58 -7.67
CA VAL A 97 -10.50 -14.43 -6.38
C VAL A 97 -11.96 -14.04 -6.60
N ARG A 98 -12.23 -13.05 -7.46
CA ARG A 98 -13.58 -12.56 -7.75
C ARG A 98 -14.47 -13.65 -8.36
N ALA A 99 -13.90 -14.50 -9.22
CA ALA A 99 -14.62 -15.63 -9.82
C ALA A 99 -15.06 -16.69 -8.80
N ARG A 100 -14.29 -16.90 -7.73
CA ARG A 100 -14.56 -17.94 -6.71
C ARG A 100 -15.31 -17.40 -5.49
N TRP A 101 -15.01 -16.18 -5.07
CA TRP A 101 -15.55 -15.56 -3.85
C TRP A 101 -16.03 -14.12 -4.11
N PRO A 102 -17.10 -13.94 -4.91
CA PRO A 102 -17.61 -12.62 -5.27
C PRO A 102 -18.10 -11.79 -4.08
N GLN A 103 -18.34 -12.40 -2.92
CA GLN A 103 -18.74 -11.73 -1.69
C GLN A 103 -17.60 -11.01 -0.95
N LEU A 104 -16.34 -11.32 -1.27
CA LEU A 104 -15.19 -10.70 -0.62
C LEU A 104 -14.93 -9.31 -1.20
N SER A 105 -14.64 -8.36 -0.33
CA SER A 105 -14.24 -7.01 -0.75
C SER A 105 -12.76 -7.01 -1.11
N LEU A 106 -12.41 -6.36 -2.23
CA LEU A 106 -11.04 -6.28 -2.71
C LEU A 106 -10.43 -4.91 -2.40
N CYS A 107 -9.19 -4.90 -1.93
CA CYS A 107 -8.41 -3.68 -1.70
C CYS A 107 -7.00 -3.77 -2.29
N LEU A 108 -6.47 -2.65 -2.78
CA LEU A 108 -5.13 -2.61 -3.38
C LEU A 108 -4.33 -1.45 -2.80
N SER A 109 -3.04 -1.66 -2.55
CA SER A 109 -2.09 -0.59 -2.23
C SER A 109 -1.07 -0.45 -3.36
N THR A 110 -0.86 0.75 -3.88
CA THR A 110 0.06 1.02 -4.98
C THR A 110 0.87 2.29 -4.74
N ASN A 111 2.02 2.40 -5.39
CA ASN A 111 2.75 3.64 -5.53
C ASN A 111 2.11 4.62 -6.54
N GLY A 112 1.17 4.17 -7.38
CA GLY A 112 0.39 5.01 -8.27
C GLY A 112 1.01 5.31 -9.63
N LEU A 113 2.26 4.89 -9.92
CA LEU A 113 2.92 5.19 -11.20
C LEU A 113 2.16 4.62 -12.40
N MET A 114 1.63 3.41 -12.29
CA MET A 114 0.87 2.74 -13.36
C MET A 114 -0.65 2.88 -13.20
N LEU A 115 -1.10 3.63 -12.20
CA LEU A 115 -2.52 3.72 -11.87
C LEU A 115 -3.38 4.27 -13.04
N PRO A 116 -2.98 5.33 -13.77
CA PRO A 116 -3.76 5.82 -14.90
C PRO A 116 -4.03 4.77 -15.99
N GLU A 117 -3.10 3.83 -16.19
CA GLU A 117 -3.18 2.79 -17.22
C GLU A 117 -3.97 1.55 -16.76
N ARG A 118 -4.19 1.40 -15.45
CA ARG A 118 -4.73 0.17 -14.84
C ARG A 118 -6.05 0.38 -14.09
N VAL A 119 -6.46 1.63 -13.87
CA VAL A 119 -7.59 1.96 -13.00
C VAL A 119 -8.92 1.41 -13.50
N ASP A 120 -9.15 1.39 -14.81
CA ASP A 120 -10.37 0.82 -15.40
C ASP A 120 -10.48 -0.68 -15.09
N GLN A 121 -9.36 -1.42 -15.21
CA GLN A 121 -9.30 -2.85 -14.87
C GLN A 121 -9.58 -3.09 -13.38
N LEU A 122 -9.08 -2.23 -12.48
CA LEU A 122 -9.38 -2.32 -11.05
C LEU A 122 -10.89 -2.13 -10.78
N ALA A 123 -11.52 -1.17 -11.45
CA ALA A 123 -12.95 -0.92 -11.32
C ALA A 123 -13.78 -2.09 -11.87
N GLU A 124 -13.42 -2.66 -13.02
CA GLU A 124 -14.06 -3.84 -13.61
C GLU A 124 -14.00 -5.07 -12.70
N LEU A 125 -12.87 -5.27 -12.01
CA LEU A 125 -12.69 -6.35 -11.03
C LEU A 125 -13.48 -6.12 -9.72
N GLY A 126 -14.07 -4.93 -9.56
CA GLY A 126 -14.80 -4.54 -8.35
C GLY A 126 -13.87 -4.30 -7.17
N VAL A 127 -12.71 -3.70 -7.40
CA VAL A 127 -11.86 -3.18 -6.30
C VAL A 127 -12.60 -2.02 -5.64
N GLU A 128 -12.89 -2.15 -4.34
CA GLU A 128 -13.70 -1.16 -3.62
C GLU A 128 -12.85 -0.04 -3.03
N THR A 129 -11.65 -0.39 -2.57
CA THR A 129 -10.78 0.54 -1.87
C THR A 129 -9.35 0.50 -2.41
N LEU A 130 -8.80 1.69 -2.60
CA LEU A 130 -7.47 1.90 -3.17
C LEU A 130 -6.64 2.74 -2.21
N THR A 131 -5.43 2.29 -1.92
CA THR A 131 -4.43 3.07 -1.20
C THR A 131 -3.32 3.49 -2.16
N VAL A 132 -3.06 4.79 -2.29
CA VAL A 132 -1.97 5.32 -3.11
C VAL A 132 -0.91 5.95 -2.20
N THR A 133 0.35 5.60 -2.39
CA THR A 133 1.45 6.22 -1.63
C THR A 133 1.93 7.48 -2.33
N VAL A 134 1.64 8.66 -1.76
CA VAL A 134 2.05 9.97 -2.28
C VAL A 134 2.86 10.67 -1.20
N ASN A 135 4.16 10.88 -1.45
CA ASN A 135 5.09 11.41 -0.44
C ASN A 135 5.42 12.89 -0.64
N ALA A 136 5.30 13.40 -1.86
CA ALA A 136 5.48 14.81 -2.17
C ALA A 136 4.72 15.20 -3.44
N ILE A 137 4.35 16.48 -3.54
CA ILE A 137 3.82 17.10 -4.76
C ILE A 137 4.82 18.06 -5.43
N GLU A 138 5.99 18.27 -4.80
CA GLU A 138 7.07 19.06 -5.38
C GLU A 138 8.10 18.10 -5.97
N PRO A 139 8.45 18.22 -7.27
CA PRO A 139 9.35 17.29 -7.94
C PRO A 139 10.75 17.18 -7.32
N THR A 140 11.27 18.27 -6.75
CA THR A 140 12.59 18.32 -6.10
C THR A 140 12.61 17.51 -4.80
N ILE A 141 11.54 17.59 -3.99
CA ILE A 141 11.32 16.77 -2.80
C ILE A 141 11.10 15.31 -3.22
N GLN A 142 10.23 15.08 -4.20
CA GLN A 142 9.94 13.73 -4.67
C GLN A 142 11.17 13.02 -5.23
N ALA A 143 12.08 13.74 -5.89
CA ALA A 143 13.35 13.20 -6.39
C ALA A 143 14.30 12.73 -5.28
N GLN A 144 14.24 13.32 -4.08
CA GLN A 144 15.01 12.82 -2.93
C GLN A 144 14.43 11.52 -2.40
N ILE A 145 13.09 11.40 -2.42
CA ILE A 145 12.34 10.26 -1.87
C ILE A 145 12.33 9.08 -2.83
N THR A 146 12.12 9.32 -4.12
CA THR A 146 12.07 8.32 -5.18
C THR A 146 12.94 8.78 -6.35
N PRO A 147 14.27 8.64 -6.24
CA PRO A 147 15.21 9.18 -7.22
C PRO A 147 15.15 8.49 -8.59
N LYS A 148 14.55 7.31 -8.69
CA LYS A 148 14.51 6.53 -9.94
C LYS A 148 13.16 5.85 -10.10
N ILE A 149 12.65 5.87 -11.32
CA ILE A 149 11.47 5.11 -11.73
C ILE A 149 11.72 4.44 -13.09
N THR A 150 11.04 3.32 -13.32
CA THR A 150 10.95 2.67 -14.62
C THR A 150 9.50 2.77 -15.10
N TRP A 151 9.25 3.64 -16.07
CA TRP A 151 7.92 3.88 -16.64
C TRP A 151 7.93 3.57 -18.13
N GLN A 152 6.99 2.74 -18.59
CA GLN A 152 6.90 2.31 -19.99
C GLN A 152 8.22 1.77 -20.57
N ARG A 153 8.94 0.97 -19.77
CA ARG A 153 10.27 0.39 -20.09
C ARG A 153 11.40 1.42 -20.26
N HIS A 154 11.16 2.68 -19.91
CA HIS A 154 12.17 3.73 -19.86
C HIS A 154 12.50 4.08 -18.41
N ARG A 155 13.79 4.26 -18.13
CA ARG A 155 14.25 4.75 -16.84
C ARG A 155 14.23 6.27 -16.83
N LEU A 156 13.65 6.84 -15.78
CA LEU A 156 13.72 8.26 -15.46
C LEU A 156 14.42 8.39 -14.10
N ASP A 157 15.22 9.44 -13.95
CA ASP A 157 15.97 9.72 -12.72
C ASP A 157 15.73 11.17 -12.25
N GLY A 158 15.94 11.42 -10.96
CA GLY A 158 15.92 12.75 -10.35
C GLY A 158 14.57 13.47 -10.49
N VAL A 159 14.62 14.77 -10.79
CA VAL A 159 13.43 15.63 -10.89
C VAL A 159 12.44 15.12 -11.95
N ALA A 160 12.92 14.65 -13.10
CA ALA A 160 12.05 14.11 -14.16
C ALA A 160 11.31 12.84 -13.70
N ALA A 161 11.92 12.01 -12.86
CA ALA A 161 11.24 10.89 -12.22
C ALA A 161 10.15 11.37 -11.26
N GLY A 162 10.47 12.39 -10.45
CA GLY A 162 9.53 13.03 -9.52
C GLY A 162 8.31 13.62 -10.23
N GLU A 163 8.52 14.42 -11.28
CA GLU A 163 7.46 15.03 -12.10
C GLU A 163 6.52 13.97 -12.68
N ARG A 164 7.08 12.92 -13.28
CA ARG A 164 6.30 11.83 -13.87
C ARG A 164 5.50 11.08 -12.81
N LEU A 165 6.11 10.75 -11.67
CA LEU A 165 5.44 10.00 -10.62
C LEU A 165 4.27 10.81 -10.03
N ILE A 166 4.48 12.09 -9.71
CA ILE A 166 3.44 12.98 -9.20
C ILE A 166 2.28 13.09 -10.20
N ALA A 167 2.58 13.35 -11.47
CA ALA A 167 1.55 13.50 -12.51
C ALA A 167 0.69 12.23 -12.63
N ASN A 168 1.31 11.06 -12.68
CA ASN A 168 0.58 9.79 -12.79
C ASN A 168 -0.20 9.44 -11.52
N GLN A 169 0.34 9.75 -10.33
CA GLN A 169 -0.37 9.55 -9.07
C GLN A 169 -1.65 10.39 -9.00
N LEU A 170 -1.56 11.70 -9.30
CA LEU A 170 -2.71 12.61 -9.24
C LEU A 170 -3.76 12.27 -10.31
N ASP A 171 -3.35 12.00 -11.56
CA ASP A 171 -4.26 11.55 -12.62
C ASP A 171 -4.95 10.22 -12.26
N GLY A 172 -4.17 9.27 -11.73
CA GLY A 172 -4.69 7.97 -11.31
C GLY A 172 -5.69 8.08 -10.16
N ILE A 173 -5.42 8.93 -9.17
CA ILE A 173 -6.35 9.22 -8.06
C ILE A 173 -7.64 9.84 -8.60
N ALA A 174 -7.55 10.85 -9.47
CA ALA A 174 -8.70 11.50 -10.06
C ALA A 174 -9.60 10.53 -10.85
N ARG A 175 -9.00 9.67 -11.67
CA ARG A 175 -9.74 8.65 -12.43
C ARG A 175 -10.36 7.60 -11.51
N ALA A 176 -9.63 7.12 -10.50
CA ALA A 176 -10.16 6.16 -9.54
C ALA A 176 -11.36 6.74 -8.78
N ALA A 177 -11.30 8.02 -8.41
CA ALA A 177 -12.39 8.71 -7.72
C ALA A 177 -13.61 8.85 -8.64
N ALA A 178 -13.40 9.21 -9.91
CA ALA A 178 -14.48 9.29 -10.91
C ALA A 178 -15.16 7.93 -11.16
N LEU A 179 -14.41 6.84 -11.04
CA LEU A 179 -14.93 5.46 -11.12
C LEU A 179 -15.59 4.98 -9.82
N GLY A 180 -15.62 5.81 -8.77
CA GLY A 180 -16.31 5.53 -7.52
C GLY A 180 -15.52 4.72 -6.49
N LEU A 181 -14.21 4.53 -6.69
CA LEU A 181 -13.35 3.88 -5.71
C LEU A 181 -13.17 4.76 -4.48
N THR A 182 -13.12 4.14 -3.30
CA THR A 182 -12.74 4.85 -2.07
C THR A 182 -11.22 4.91 -1.98
N ILE A 183 -10.66 6.12 -1.91
CA ILE A 183 -9.23 6.35 -2.00
C ILE A 183 -8.68 6.84 -0.67
N LYS A 184 -7.64 6.16 -0.21
CA LYS A 184 -6.79 6.58 0.88
C LYS A 184 -5.39 6.90 0.36
N VAL A 185 -4.77 7.95 0.87
CA VAL A 185 -3.37 8.25 0.59
C VAL A 185 -2.52 7.87 1.79
N ASN A 186 -1.41 7.18 1.56
CA ASN A 186 -0.36 7.03 2.56
C ASN A 186 0.77 8.04 2.24
N THR A 187 1.19 8.79 3.24
CA THR A 187 2.30 9.74 3.11
C THR A 187 3.32 9.43 4.19
N MET A 188 4.54 9.09 3.79
CA MET A 188 5.66 8.90 4.71
C MET A 188 6.07 10.27 5.27
N LEU A 189 6.13 10.40 6.59
CA LEU A 189 6.69 11.58 7.26
C LEU A 189 8.20 11.39 7.40
N ILE A 190 8.96 12.14 6.63
CA ILE A 190 10.42 12.03 6.48
C ILE A 190 11.04 13.33 7.01
N PRO A 191 11.64 13.32 8.21
CA PRO A 191 12.20 14.52 8.80
C PRO A 191 13.25 15.14 7.88
N THR A 192 13.32 16.47 7.85
CA THR A 192 14.22 17.27 6.98
C THR A 192 13.98 17.17 5.47
N VAL A 193 13.04 16.32 5.01
CA VAL A 193 12.78 16.12 3.58
C VAL A 193 11.40 16.64 3.17
N ASN A 194 10.33 16.18 3.84
CA ASN A 194 8.95 16.55 3.47
C ASN A 194 8.07 16.94 4.66
N GLU A 195 8.65 17.17 5.83
CA GLU A 195 7.88 17.37 7.06
C GLU A 195 7.03 18.64 7.07
N ASP A 196 7.50 19.69 6.41
CA ASP A 196 6.75 20.94 6.22
C ASP A 196 5.86 20.89 4.95
N HIS A 197 5.93 19.80 4.18
CA HIS A 197 5.23 19.62 2.89
C HIS A 197 3.92 18.83 3.01
N ILE A 198 3.60 18.33 4.20
CA ILE A 198 2.48 17.41 4.41
C ILE A 198 1.12 18.07 4.11
N GLY A 199 0.96 19.35 4.46
CA GLY A 199 -0.25 20.11 4.16
C GLY A 199 -0.50 20.22 2.65
N ASP A 200 0.54 20.54 1.89
CA ASP A 200 0.46 20.66 0.42
C ASP A 200 0.12 19.33 -0.24
N VAL A 201 0.74 18.24 0.20
CA VAL A 201 0.37 16.89 -0.26
C VAL A 201 -1.10 16.59 0.03
N ALA A 202 -1.56 16.89 1.26
CA ALA A 202 -2.94 16.63 1.65
C ALA A 202 -3.94 17.46 0.82
N ALA A 203 -3.63 18.73 0.54
CA ALA A 203 -4.44 19.61 -0.28
C ALA A 203 -4.58 19.09 -1.73
N GLU A 204 -3.46 18.76 -2.38
CA GLU A 204 -3.43 18.31 -3.77
C GLU A 204 -4.13 16.95 -3.95
N VAL A 205 -3.86 15.98 -3.08
CA VAL A 205 -4.51 14.67 -3.21
C VAL A 205 -6.00 14.73 -2.85
N ALA A 206 -6.43 15.67 -1.98
CA ALA A 206 -7.85 15.95 -1.75
C ALA A 206 -8.52 16.53 -2.99
N ALA A 207 -7.86 17.49 -3.67
CA ALA A 207 -8.35 18.06 -4.92
C ALA A 207 -8.45 17.01 -6.03
N ALA A 208 -7.53 16.04 -6.05
CA ALA A 208 -7.61 14.88 -6.94
C ALA A 208 -8.71 13.88 -6.55
N GLY A 209 -9.32 13.98 -5.36
CA GLY A 209 -10.46 13.16 -4.96
C GLY A 209 -10.18 12.09 -3.91
N ALA A 210 -9.01 12.08 -3.25
CA ALA A 210 -8.78 11.26 -2.07
C ALA A 210 -9.74 11.63 -0.93
N GLN A 211 -10.11 10.68 -0.07
CA GLN A 211 -11.02 10.94 1.05
C GLN A 211 -10.39 10.71 2.42
N LEU A 212 -9.30 9.94 2.47
CA LEU A 212 -8.54 9.68 3.68
C LEU A 212 -7.06 9.87 3.42
N ILE A 213 -6.31 10.25 4.45
CA ILE A 213 -4.86 10.24 4.44
C ILE A 213 -4.31 9.60 5.71
N THR A 214 -3.22 8.86 5.59
CA THR A 214 -2.48 8.29 6.71
C THR A 214 -1.07 8.85 6.70
N ILE A 215 -0.70 9.53 7.78
CA ILE A 215 0.68 9.97 8.00
C ILE A 215 1.44 8.83 8.67
N VAL A 216 2.36 8.24 7.90
CA VAL A 216 3.12 7.05 8.28
C VAL A 216 4.54 7.48 8.70
N PRO A 217 4.99 7.22 9.94
CA PRO A 217 6.32 7.65 10.36
C PRO A 217 7.41 6.89 9.59
N LEU A 218 8.47 7.60 9.19
CA LEU A 218 9.66 6.98 8.61
C LEU A 218 10.27 5.95 9.58
N ILE A 219 10.57 4.78 9.03
CA ILE A 219 11.44 3.78 9.62
C ILE A 219 12.80 3.94 8.92
N PRO A 220 13.83 4.46 9.60
CA PRO A 220 15.12 4.74 8.96
C PRO A 220 15.77 3.47 8.43
N GLN A 221 15.95 3.41 7.10
CA GLN A 221 16.63 2.32 6.41
C GLN A 221 17.07 2.75 5.01
N HIS A 222 17.79 1.88 4.30
CA HIS A 222 18.32 2.14 2.96
C HIS A 222 19.06 3.49 2.88
N ARG A 223 18.76 4.35 1.89
CA ARG A 223 19.39 5.67 1.73
C ARG A 223 19.03 6.64 2.85
N PHE A 224 17.89 6.42 3.52
CA PHE A 224 17.43 7.23 4.66
C PHE A 224 17.77 6.62 6.03
N ALA A 225 18.66 5.62 6.10
CA ALA A 225 19.10 5.01 7.36
C ALA A 225 19.74 6.01 8.35
N HIS A 226 20.29 7.12 7.84
CA HIS A 226 20.94 8.16 8.63
C HIS A 226 19.96 9.22 9.18
N LEU A 227 18.70 9.22 8.72
CA LEU A 227 17.69 10.17 9.18
C LEU A 227 17.05 9.69 10.50
N PRO A 228 16.59 10.61 11.36
CA PRO A 228 15.87 10.22 12.57
C PRO A 228 14.46 9.72 12.23
N SER A 229 13.92 8.84 13.07
CA SER A 229 12.48 8.55 13.03
C SER A 229 11.69 9.77 13.57
N PRO A 230 10.52 10.12 13.01
CA PRO A 230 9.72 11.26 13.47
C PRO A 230 9.25 11.10 14.92
N GLY A 231 9.64 12.05 15.77
CA GLY A 231 9.13 12.14 17.14
C GLY A 231 7.63 12.47 17.21
N LEU A 232 7.05 12.31 18.41
CA LEU A 232 5.62 12.53 18.65
C LEU A 232 5.13 13.90 18.19
N MET A 233 5.89 14.96 18.46
CA MET A 233 5.51 16.33 18.09
C MET A 233 5.44 16.51 16.57
N LYS A 234 6.44 16.03 15.82
CA LYS A 234 6.44 16.10 14.35
C LYS A 234 5.25 15.34 13.76
N ARG A 235 4.94 14.17 14.31
CA ARG A 235 3.77 13.38 13.92
C ARG A 235 2.46 14.13 14.20
N TYR A 236 2.37 14.82 15.34
CA TYR A 236 1.19 15.61 15.70
C TYR A 236 0.99 16.78 14.72
N VAL A 237 2.03 17.57 14.46
CA VAL A 237 1.97 18.70 13.52
C VAL A 237 1.60 18.22 12.12
N ALA A 238 2.28 17.20 11.59
CA ALA A 238 1.99 16.67 10.27
C ALA A 238 0.54 16.16 10.12
N ARG A 239 0.00 15.51 11.16
CA ARG A 239 -1.41 15.09 11.18
C ARG A 239 -2.36 16.29 11.22
N ALA A 240 -2.07 17.29 12.05
CA ALA A 240 -2.87 18.51 12.14
C ALA A 240 -2.91 19.27 10.80
N GLU A 241 -1.79 19.35 10.08
CA GLU A 241 -1.76 19.95 8.73
C GLU A 241 -2.57 19.15 7.72
N ALA A 242 -2.48 17.82 7.74
CA ALA A 242 -3.27 16.95 6.87
C ALA A 242 -4.78 17.02 7.17
N GLU A 243 -5.17 17.13 8.45
CA GLU A 243 -6.57 17.24 8.92
C GLU A 243 -7.29 18.47 8.38
N ARG A 244 -6.55 19.50 7.94
CA ARG A 244 -7.13 20.69 7.30
C ARG A 244 -7.79 20.38 5.95
N HIS A 245 -7.40 19.29 5.31
CA HIS A 245 -7.81 18.94 3.94
C HIS A 245 -8.51 17.58 3.85
N LEU A 246 -8.10 16.60 4.66
CA LEU A 246 -8.58 15.22 4.58
C LEU A 246 -8.86 14.64 5.96
N ARG A 247 -9.72 13.60 5.99
CA ARG A 247 -9.84 12.77 7.19
C ARG A 247 -8.55 12.00 7.42
N VAL A 248 -7.92 12.20 8.56
CA VAL A 248 -6.72 11.46 8.93
C VAL A 248 -7.08 10.13 9.58
N PHE A 249 -6.42 9.07 9.14
CA PHE A 249 -6.48 7.75 9.75
C PHE A 249 -5.27 7.55 10.68
N HIS A 250 -5.52 7.22 11.96
CA HIS A 250 -4.48 7.26 13.01
C HIS A 250 -3.89 5.89 13.38
N ASP A 251 -4.63 4.81 13.15
CA ASP A 251 -4.35 3.47 13.69
C ASP A 251 -3.62 2.55 12.71
N CYS A 252 -2.71 3.13 11.93
CA CYS A 252 -1.89 2.37 10.99
C CYS A 252 -0.82 1.59 11.75
N THR A 253 -0.86 0.26 11.63
CA THR A 253 0.11 -0.65 12.24
C THR A 253 1.20 -1.10 11.27
N GLN A 254 1.34 -0.47 10.09
CA GLN A 254 2.43 -0.76 9.14
C GLN A 254 2.52 -2.25 8.75
N CYS A 255 1.39 -2.81 8.31
CA CYS A 255 1.24 -4.25 8.07
C CYS A 255 2.18 -4.81 7.00
N ARG A 256 2.58 -6.08 7.15
CA ARG A 256 3.25 -6.88 6.10
C ARG A 256 2.36 -7.10 4.87
N ALA A 257 2.99 -7.46 3.76
CA ALA A 257 2.34 -7.79 2.50
C ALA A 257 1.62 -9.16 2.50
N ASP A 258 1.79 -9.95 3.56
CA ASP A 258 1.15 -11.26 3.77
C ASP A 258 0.27 -11.33 5.04
N ALA A 259 0.02 -10.19 5.70
CA ALA A 259 -0.71 -10.17 6.97
C ALA A 259 -2.11 -10.79 6.87
N CYS A 260 -2.48 -11.63 7.83
CA CYS A 260 -3.80 -12.25 7.90
C CYS A 260 -4.43 -12.10 9.30
N GLY A 261 -5.62 -11.51 9.40
CA GLY A 261 -6.36 -11.40 10.66
C GLY A 261 -6.93 -10.02 10.94
N VAL A 262 -7.25 -9.76 12.20
CA VAL A 262 -7.80 -8.49 12.66
C VAL A 262 -6.66 -7.53 12.99
N ARG A 263 -6.72 -6.29 12.49
CA ARG A 263 -5.62 -5.33 12.61
C ARG A 263 -5.30 -5.05 14.08
N GLY A 264 -4.03 -5.21 14.46
CA GLY A 264 -3.54 -4.94 15.81
C GLY A 264 -3.98 -5.97 16.87
N LEU A 265 -4.74 -7.01 16.48
CA LEU A 265 -5.28 -8.01 17.38
C LEU A 265 -4.77 -9.42 17.08
N SER A 266 -4.63 -9.78 15.80
CA SER A 266 -4.22 -11.13 15.42
C SER A 266 -3.45 -11.19 14.09
N ASP A 267 -2.57 -12.19 13.99
CA ASP A 267 -1.85 -12.58 12.77
C ASP A 267 -1.89 -14.12 12.65
N TYR A 268 -2.61 -14.64 11.66
CA TYR A 268 -2.86 -16.08 11.47
C TYR A 268 -2.04 -16.69 10.33
N VAL A 269 -1.03 -15.97 9.83
CA VAL A 269 -0.14 -16.49 8.80
C VAL A 269 0.52 -17.83 9.19
N PRO A 270 1.01 -18.03 10.43
CA PRO A 270 1.61 -19.31 10.83
C PRO A 270 0.68 -20.52 10.66
N GLU A 271 -0.60 -20.34 10.93
CA GLU A 271 -1.63 -21.38 10.83
C GLU A 271 -2.02 -21.69 9.37
N LEU A 272 -1.84 -20.74 8.46
CA LEU A 272 -2.20 -20.87 7.05
C LEU A 272 -1.10 -21.52 6.20
N ASP A 273 0.15 -21.46 6.66
CA ASP A 273 1.33 -21.92 5.93
C ASP A 273 1.85 -23.30 6.33
N GLY A 274 1.16 -24.00 7.24
CA GLY A 274 1.32 -25.45 7.46
C GLY A 274 2.78 -25.92 7.53
N ASN A 275 3.54 -25.49 8.55
CA ASN A 275 4.89 -25.98 8.87
C ASN A 275 5.98 -25.90 7.77
N ALA A 276 5.79 -25.18 6.66
CA ALA A 276 6.79 -25.04 5.60
C ALA A 276 7.34 -23.61 5.52
N LEU A 277 8.06 -23.18 6.57
CA LEU A 277 8.91 -21.98 6.53
C LEU A 277 10.23 -22.32 5.83
N GLU A 278 10.19 -22.63 4.53
CA GLU A 278 11.39 -22.55 3.70
C GLU A 278 11.44 -21.17 3.06
N ALA A 279 12.28 -20.31 3.64
CA ALA A 279 12.59 -18.98 3.16
C ALA A 279 13.25 -19.07 1.77
N GLU A 280 12.61 -18.53 0.73
CA GLU A 280 13.25 -18.43 -0.59
C GLU A 280 14.27 -17.27 -0.60
N PRO A 281 15.52 -17.48 -1.04
CA PRO A 281 16.57 -16.48 -0.90
C PRO A 281 16.18 -15.12 -1.50
N THR A 282 16.57 -14.05 -0.80
CA THR A 282 16.37 -12.66 -1.21
C THR A 282 16.96 -12.39 -2.60
N PHE A 283 16.10 -11.99 -3.55
CA PHE A 283 16.56 -11.37 -4.78
C PHE A 283 16.96 -9.92 -4.50
N SER A 284 18.21 -9.72 -4.10
CA SER A 284 18.84 -8.41 -4.13
C SER A 284 19.14 -8.07 -5.59
N HIS A 285 18.36 -7.18 -6.19
CA HIS A 285 18.77 -6.55 -7.44
C HIS A 285 19.91 -5.57 -7.13
N GLY A 286 21.12 -5.96 -7.52
CA GLY A 286 22.29 -5.08 -7.57
C GLY A 286 22.12 -3.95 -8.58
#